data_AF-A0A7V1MJJ1-F1
#
_entry.id   AF-A0A7V1MJJ1-F1
#
_cell.length_a   1.000
_cell.length_b   1.000
_cell.length_c   1.000
_cell.angle_alpha   90.00
_cell.angle_beta   90.00
_cell.angle_gamma   90.00
#
_symmetry.space_group_name_H-M   'P 1'
#
loop_
_entity.id
_entity.type
_entity.pdbx_description
1 polymer ?
#
loop_
_entity_poly.entity_id
_entity_poly.type
_entity_poly.pdbx_seq_one_letter_code
_entity_poly.pdbx_strand_id
1 'polypeptide(L)' 'MRTNIELDDELLERARQLTGLRTKRAVVHEALRTLVQLHEQATVRTLRGKLKWEGDLHQQRLSRTEEDNAGGG' A
#
# COMPACT_ATOMS: atom_id res chain seq x y z
N MET A 1 22.12 -13.09 -7.46
CA MET A 1 23.06 -13.75 -6.54
C MET A 1 22.50 -15.11 -6.17
N ARG A 2 23.33 -16.16 -6.08
CA ARG A 2 22.90 -17.48 -5.59
C ARG A 2 23.32 -17.60 -4.13
N THR A 3 22.35 -17.81 -3.25
CA THR A 3 22.56 -17.95 -1.81
C THR A 3 21.97 -19.28 -1.38
N ASN A 4 22.64 -19.97 -0.45
CA ASN A 4 22.07 -21.13 0.20
C ASN A 4 21.46 -20.69 1.54
N ILE A 5 20.17 -20.92 1.71
CA ILE A 5 19.42 -20.57 2.93
C ILE A 5 18.49 -21.73 3.28
N GLU A 6 18.37 -22.02 4.57
CA GLU A 6 17.34 -22.93 5.07
C GLU A 6 16.01 -22.20 5.12
N LEU A 7 14.96 -22.86 4.62
CA LEU A 7 13.60 -22.36 4.62
C LEU A 7 12.73 -23.37 5.36
N ASP A 8 11.83 -22.87 6.18
CA ASP A 8 10.74 -23.67 6.74
C ASP A 8 9.81 -24.11 5.60
N ASP A 9 9.70 -25.42 5.39
CA ASP A 9 8.93 -25.99 4.29
C ASP A 9 7.40 -25.85 4.51
N GLU A 10 6.92 -25.83 5.76
CA GLU A 10 5.50 -25.61 6.06
C GLU A 10 5.11 -24.16 5.74
N LEU A 11 5.94 -23.21 6.15
CA LEU A 11 5.73 -21.79 5.84
C LEU A 11 5.78 -21.55 4.33
N LEU A 12 6.73 -22.19 3.64
CA LEU A 12 6.87 -22.06 2.20
C LEU A 12 5.67 -22.63 1.46
N GLU A 13 5.18 -23.80 1.86
CA GLU A 13 4.01 -24.42 1.24
C GLU A 13 2.75 -23.59 1.48
N ARG A 14 2.56 -23.06 2.69
CA ARG A 14 1.47 -22.12 2.98
C ARG A 14 1.56 -20.88 2.10
N ALA A 15 2.75 -20.31 1.95
CA ALA A 15 2.96 -19.16 1.08
C ALA A 15 2.66 -19.49 -0.39
N ARG A 16 3.03 -20.67 -0.88
CA ARG A 16 2.68 -21.13 -2.23
C ARG A 16 1.18 -21.28 -2.43
N GLN A 17 0.47 -21.85 -1.47
CA GLN A 17 -0.99 -22.00 -1.53
C GLN A 17 -1.70 -20.65 -1.58
N LEU A 18 -1.23 -19.68 -0.78
CA LEU A 18 -1.80 -18.32 -0.75
C LEU A 18 -1.46 -17.50 -2.00
N THR A 19 -0.26 -17.66 -2.56
CA THR A 19 0.22 -16.83 -3.69
C THR A 19 0.04 -17.49 -5.06
N GLY A 20 -0.21 -18.80 -5.12
CA GLY A 20 -0.23 -19.59 -6.35
C GLY A 20 1.15 -19.83 -6.98
N LEU A 21 2.25 -19.43 -6.31
CA LEU A 21 3.59 -19.51 -6.87
C LEU A 21 4.16 -20.93 -6.82
N ARG A 22 4.82 -21.34 -7.91
CA ARG A 22 5.27 -22.73 -8.09
C ARG A 22 6.67 -23.02 -7.57
N THR A 23 7.53 -22.01 -7.43
CA THR A 23 8.96 -22.22 -7.13
C THR A 23 9.36 -21.53 -5.84
N LYS A 24 10.27 -22.15 -5.08
CA LYS A 24 10.86 -21.56 -3.86
C LYS A 24 11.42 -20.15 -4.15
N ARG A 25 12.11 -19.99 -5.28
CA ARG A 25 12.67 -18.71 -5.73
C ARG A 25 11.60 -17.64 -5.93
N ALA A 26 10.49 -17.97 -6.59
CA ALA A 26 9.41 -17.01 -6.84
C ALA A 26 8.78 -16.52 -5.54
N VAL A 27 8.51 -17.43 -4.61
CA VAL A 27 7.95 -17.08 -3.29
C VAL A 27 8.89 -16.17 -2.51
N VAL A 28 10.19 -16.51 -2.46
CA VAL A 28 11.19 -15.69 -1.76
C VAL A 28 11.32 -14.31 -2.38
N HIS A 29 11.35 -14.21 -3.71
CA HIS A 29 11.41 -12.92 -4.40
C HIS A 29 10.19 -12.05 -4.09
N GLU A 30 8.99 -12.64 -4.13
CA GLU A 30 7.76 -11.90 -3.84
C GLU A 30 7.73 -11.45 -2.37
N ALA A 31 8.09 -12.32 -1.43
CA ALA A 31 8.17 -11.98 -0.02
C ALA A 31 9.11 -10.80 0.26
N LEU A 32 10.29 -10.78 -0.38
CA LEU A 32 11.24 -9.65 -0.27
C LEU A 32 10.66 -8.36 -0.86
N ARG A 33 10.00 -8.44 -2.02
CA ARG A 33 9.34 -7.28 -2.64
C ARG A 33 8.24 -6.72 -1.74
N THR A 34 7.37 -7.57 -1.21
CA THR A 34 6.31 -7.18 -0.30
C THR A 34 6.88 -6.55 0.98
N LEU A 35 7.96 -7.13 1.54
CA LEU A 35 8.60 -6.58 2.74
C LEU A 35 9.08 -5.15 2.53
N VAL A 36 9.75 -4.88 1.41
CA VAL A 36 10.21 -3.52 1.05
C VAL A 36 9.03 -2.58 0.90
N GLN A 37 8.00 -2.97 0.13
CA GLN A 37 6.80 -2.16 -0.09
C GLN A 37 6.09 -1.80 1.24
N LEU A 38 5.99 -2.76 2.17
CA LEU A 38 5.38 -2.52 3.48
C LEU A 38 6.15 -1.48 4.29
N HIS A 39 7.49 -1.49 4.24
CA HIS A 39 8.33 -0.53 4.95
C HIS A 39 8.31 0.86 4.31
N GLU A 40 8.28 0.93 2.97
CA GLU A 40 8.13 2.19 2.24
C GLU A 40 6.77 2.84 2.56
N GLN A 41 5.69 2.05 2.56
CA GLN A 41 4.35 2.52 2.96
C GLN A 41 4.29 2.94 4.43
N ALA A 42 4.98 2.22 5.33
CA ALA A 42 5.08 2.61 6.74
C ALA A 42 5.83 3.93 6.92
N THR A 43 6.88 4.18 6.14
CA THR A 43 7.62 5.45 6.16
C THR A 43 6.70 6.62 5.76
N VAL A 44 5.85 6.44 4.74
CA VAL A 44 4.82 7.44 4.39
C VAL A 44 3.82 7.65 5.54
N ARG A 45 3.46 6.61 6.29
CA ARG A 45 2.62 6.75 7.51
C ARG A 45 3.33 7.53 8.61
N THR A 46 4.64 7.42 8.75
CA THR A 46 5.41 8.25 9.72
C THR A 46 5.54 9.73 9.31
N LEU A 47 5.24 10.06 8.05
CA LEU A 47 5.12 11.44 7.56
C LEU A 47 3.72 12.02 7.78
N ARG A 48 2.69 11.20 8.05
CA ARG A 48 1.36 11.70 8.48
C ARG A 48 1.49 12.33 9.87
N GLY A 49 1.36 13.65 9.92
CA GLY A 49 1.50 14.46 11.15
C GLY A 49 2.77 15.33 11.20
N LYS A 50 3.74 15.13 10.29
CA LYS A 50 4.91 16.03 10.13
C LYS A 50 4.79 16.97 8.94
N LEU A 51 4.00 16.64 7.92
CA LEU A 51 3.57 17.63 6.94
C LEU A 51 2.44 18.46 7.55
N LYS A 52 2.73 19.72 7.90
CA LYS A 52 1.69 20.75 8.01
C LYS A 52 0.98 20.80 6.67
N TRP A 53 -0.27 20.37 6.66
CA TRP A 53 -1.16 20.62 5.54
C TRP A 53 -1.45 22.13 5.51
N GLU A 54 -0.73 22.88 4.66
CA GLU A 54 -1.10 24.26 4.28
C GLU A 54 -2.22 24.18 3.24
N GLY A 55 -3.43 23.91 3.71
CA GLY A 55 -4.62 23.92 2.88
C GLY A 55 -5.85 24.02 3.77
N ASP A 56 -6.43 25.20 3.86
CA ASP A 56 -7.67 25.39 4.60
C ASP A 56 -8.79 24.52 3.97
N LEU A 57 -9.12 23.42 4.65
CA LEU A 57 -10.13 22.44 4.24
C LEU A 57 -11.55 23.04 4.19
N HIS A 58 -11.73 24.25 4.74
CA HIS A 58 -13.00 24.97 4.74
C HIS A 58 -13.34 25.57 3.36
N GLN A 59 -12.33 25.98 2.57
CA GLN A 59 -12.55 26.65 1.28
C GLN A 59 -12.96 25.70 0.15
N GLN A 60 -12.62 24.41 0.23
CA GLN A 60 -12.93 23.44 -0.84
C GLN A 60 -14.35 22.87 -0.79
N ARG A 61 -15.10 23.12 0.30
CA ARG A 61 -16.48 22.61 0.46
C ARG A 61 -17.55 23.60 -0.03
N LEU A 62 -17.21 24.87 -0.20
CA LEU A 62 -18.17 25.90 -0.63
C LEU A 62 -18.42 25.91 -2.15
N SER A 63 -17.51 25.38 -2.96
CA SER A 63 -17.62 25.47 -4.43
C SER A 63 -18.50 24.38 -5.09
N ARG A 64 -19.18 23.51 -4.32
CA ARG A 64 -20.00 22.44 -4.89
C ARG A 64 -21.51 22.68 -4.81
N THR A 65 -21.99 23.59 -3.96
CA THR A 65 -23.43 23.63 -3.64
C THR A 65 -24.22 24.75 -4.32
N GLU A 66 -23.58 25.68 -5.05
CA GLU A 66 -24.30 26.84 -5.60
C GLU A 66 -24.80 26.70 -7.05
N GLU A 67 -24.41 25.66 -7.80
CA GLU A 67 -24.83 25.54 -9.22
C GLU A 67 -26.10 24.68 -9.47
N ASP A 68 -26.57 23.91 -8.48
CA ASP A 68 -27.74 23.03 -8.66
C ASP A 68 -29.10 23.68 -8.31
N ASN A 69 -29.15 24.98 -7.99
CA ASN A 69 -30.39 25.69 -7.63
C ASN A 69 -30.72 26.87 -8.57
N ALA A 70 -30.52 26.69 -9.87
CA ALA A 70 -30.94 27.63 -10.92
C ALA A 70 -31.91 27.00 -11.94
N GLY A 71 -32.69 26.01 -11.52
CA GLY A 71 -33.76 25.39 -12.30
C GLY A 71 -35.08 25.42 -11.56
N GLY A 72 -35.72 26.59 -11.49
CA GLY A 72 -37.02 26.74 -10.83
C GLY A 72 -37.54 28.17 -10.87
N GLY A 73 -38.07 28.55 -12.03
CA GLY A 73 -38.81 29.79 -12.27
C GLY A 73 -39.53 29.71 -13.61
#